data_AF-A0A0C2UZC6-F1
#
_entry.id   AF-A0A0C2UZC6-F1
#
_cell.length_a   1.000
_cell.length_b   1.000
_cell.length_c   1.000
_cell.angle_alpha   90.00
_cell.angle_beta   90.00
_cell.angle_gamma   90.00
#
_symmetry.space_group_name_H-M   'P 1'
#
loop_
_entity.id
_entity.type
_entity.pdbx_description
1 polymer ?
#
loop_
_entity_poly.entity_id
_entity_poly.type
_entity_poly.pdbx_seq_one_letter_code
_entity_poly.pdbx_strand_id
1 'polypeptide(L)'
;MNKTLIALIAALPMLTALPASAQQGDIRKDHQEINRDNRELRKDHREMREDREKLREDRKAGDKDAVAKDRAELRKDRKEMKDDQRERRHDRKDLNDDRKERHEERRDR
;
A
#
# COMPACT_ATOMS: atom_id res chain seq x y z
N MET A 1 -25.07 -20.43 2.28
CA MET A 1 -24.11 -19.84 3.25
C MET A 1 -23.20 -18.92 2.47
N ASN A 2 -23.62 -17.68 2.29
CA ASN A 2 -22.95 -16.75 1.40
C ASN A 2 -21.96 -16.00 2.27
N LYS A 3 -20.78 -16.60 2.48
CA LYS A 3 -19.70 -15.98 3.24
C LYS A 3 -19.09 -14.89 2.35
N THR A 4 -19.67 -13.70 2.39
CA THR A 4 -19.05 -12.46 1.92
C THR A 4 -17.89 -12.11 2.86
N LEU A 5 -16.81 -12.88 2.73
CA LEU A 5 -15.46 -12.45 3.03
C LEU A 5 -14.90 -12.10 1.65
N ILE A 6 -14.45 -10.89 1.39
CA ILE A 6 -13.05 -10.44 1.31
C ILE A 6 -13.21 -9.15 0.47
N ALA A 7 -12.70 -7.96 0.79
CA ALA A 7 -11.45 -7.63 1.43
C ALA A 7 -11.64 -6.49 2.46
N LEU A 8 -11.06 -6.67 3.63
CA LEU A 8 -10.52 -5.56 4.39
C LEU A 8 -9.12 -5.37 3.82
N ILE A 9 -8.97 -4.62 2.72
CA ILE A 9 -7.66 -4.03 2.47
C ILE A 9 -7.40 -3.19 3.70
N ALA A 10 -6.45 -3.64 4.50
CA ALA A 10 -5.99 -2.88 5.64
C ALA A 10 -5.48 -1.58 5.05
N ALA A 11 -6.29 -0.52 5.14
CA ALA A 11 -5.84 0.82 4.80
C ALA A 11 -4.53 0.99 5.54
N LEU A 12 -3.43 1.02 4.78
CA LEU A 12 -2.12 1.37 5.31
C LEU A 12 -2.37 2.59 6.19
N PRO A 13 -2.04 2.56 7.49
CA PRO A 13 -2.26 3.72 8.33
C PRO A 13 -1.50 4.86 7.68
N MET A 14 -2.27 5.77 7.07
CA MET A 14 -1.79 6.96 6.38
C MET A 14 -1.08 7.79 7.43
N LEU A 15 0.21 7.51 7.63
CA LEU A 15 1.01 8.19 8.62
C LEU A 15 1.44 9.48 7.95
N THR A 16 0.72 10.55 8.29
CA THR A 16 1.02 11.91 7.88
C THR A 16 2.50 12.16 8.02
N ALA A 17 3.22 12.23 6.89
CA ALA A 17 4.59 12.69 6.84
C ALA A 17 4.62 14.08 7.50
N LEU A 18 5.18 14.15 8.70
CA LEU A 18 5.46 15.43 9.33
C LEU A 18 6.42 16.19 8.40
N PRO A 19 6.23 17.51 8.22
CA PRO A 19 7.04 18.30 7.31
C PRO A 19 8.53 18.09 7.61
N ALA A 20 9.30 17.88 6.54
CA ALA A 20 10.73 17.56 6.49
C ALA A 20 11.67 18.54 7.23
N SER A 21 11.14 19.55 7.91
CA SER A 21 11.90 20.57 8.63
C SER A 21 12.14 20.26 10.12
N ALA A 22 11.72 19.10 10.66
CA ALA A 22 11.74 18.88 12.12
C ALA A 22 12.33 17.56 12.64
N GLN A 23 12.86 16.65 11.82
CA GLN A 23 13.36 15.37 12.36
C GLN A 23 14.71 14.95 11.77
N GLN A 24 15.78 15.48 12.35
CA GLN A 24 17.00 14.70 12.58
C GLN A 24 16.61 13.45 13.38
N GLY A 25 16.14 12.39 12.70
CA GLY A 25 15.24 11.40 13.29
C GLY A 25 15.29 10.00 12.71
N ASP A 26 16.50 9.53 12.38
CA ASP A 26 16.89 8.13 12.19
C ASP A 26 16.33 7.40 10.94
N ILE A 27 17.04 7.53 9.82
CA ILE A 27 16.92 6.72 8.58
C ILE A 27 16.67 5.22 8.84
N ARG A 28 17.08 4.64 9.98
CA ARG A 28 16.74 3.26 10.31
C ARG A 28 15.25 3.02 10.48
N LYS A 29 14.49 3.98 11.02
CA LYS A 29 13.04 3.91 11.20
C LYS A 29 12.33 3.90 9.85
N ASP A 30 12.68 4.83 8.96
CA ASP A 30 12.14 4.88 7.60
C ASP A 30 12.40 3.56 6.83
N HIS A 31 13.57 2.94 7.02
CA HIS A 31 13.86 1.62 6.43
C HIS A 31 12.97 0.52 7.00
N GLN A 32 12.66 0.55 8.30
CA GLN A 32 11.76 -0.41 8.92
C GLN A 32 10.32 -0.21 8.44
N GLU A 33 9.89 1.04 8.26
CA GLU A 33 8.57 1.43 7.76
C GLU A 33 8.38 0.97 6.33
N ILE A 34 9.28 1.34 5.41
CA ILE A 34 9.24 0.87 4.01
C ILE A 34 9.18 -0.66 3.92
N ASN A 35 9.87 -1.37 4.82
CA ASN A 35 9.83 -2.83 4.86
C ASN A 35 8.49 -3.38 5.34
N ARG A 36 7.83 -2.70 6.28
CA ARG A 36 6.47 -3.03 6.72
C ARG A 36 5.48 -2.82 5.58
N ASP A 37 5.52 -1.67 4.91
CA ASP A 37 4.64 -1.37 3.78
C ASP A 37 4.81 -2.39 2.65
N ASN A 38 6.05 -2.78 2.36
CA ASN A 38 6.31 -3.82 1.36
C ASN A 38 5.70 -5.18 1.72
N ARG A 39 5.57 -5.51 3.01
CA ARG A 39 4.91 -6.75 3.46
C ARG A 39 3.40 -6.64 3.34
N GLU A 40 2.83 -5.49 3.68
CA GLU A 40 1.39 -5.22 3.58
C GLU A 40 0.96 -5.26 2.11
N LEU A 41 1.65 -4.54 1.23
CA LEU A 41 1.37 -4.55 -0.21
C LEU A 41 1.51 -5.93 -0.87
N ARG A 42 2.33 -6.83 -0.30
CA ARG A 42 2.39 -8.22 -0.74
C ARG A 42 1.15 -9.02 -0.32
N LYS A 43 0.60 -8.75 0.86
CA LYS A 43 -0.65 -9.37 1.34
C LYS A 43 -1.81 -8.88 0.49
N ASP A 44 -1.95 -7.58 0.27
CA ASP A 44 -3.03 -7.00 -0.55
C ASP A 44 -3.01 -7.58 -1.97
N HIS A 45 -1.81 -7.75 -2.54
CA HIS A 45 -1.67 -8.37 -3.85
C HIS A 45 -2.08 -9.84 -3.87
N ARG A 46 -1.93 -10.57 -2.75
CA ARG A 46 -2.40 -11.94 -2.62
C ARG A 46 -3.93 -11.98 -2.50
N GLU A 47 -4.51 -11.14 -1.66
CA GLU A 47 -5.95 -11.03 -1.45
C GLU A 47 -6.67 -10.68 -2.76
N MET A 48 -6.18 -9.69 -3.52
CA MET A 48 -6.69 -9.38 -4.86
C MET A 48 -6.66 -10.55 -5.85
N ARG A 49 -5.72 -11.49 -5.70
CA ARG A 49 -5.70 -12.69 -6.56
C ARG A 49 -6.83 -13.63 -6.17
N GLU A 50 -7.04 -13.83 -4.87
CA GLU A 50 -8.12 -14.65 -4.33
C GLU A 50 -9.49 -14.06 -4.72
N ASP A 51 -9.67 -12.74 -4.64
CA ASP A 51 -10.91 -12.07 -5.06
C ASP A 51 -11.19 -12.18 -6.55
N ARG A 52 -10.14 -12.16 -7.38
CA ARG A 52 -10.28 -12.41 -8.82
C ARG A 52 -10.68 -13.84 -9.12
N GLU A 53 -10.24 -14.80 -8.31
CA GLU A 53 -10.65 -16.20 -8.44
C GLU A 53 -12.13 -16.36 -8.07
N LYS A 54 -12.57 -15.78 -6.96
CA LYS A 54 -13.99 -15.74 -6.57
C LYS A 54 -14.89 -15.09 -7.60
N LEU A 55 -14.50 -13.91 -8.11
CA LEU A 55 -15.22 -13.24 -9.18
C LEU A 55 -15.38 -14.13 -10.43
N ARG A 56 -14.37 -14.97 -10.73
CA ARG A 56 -14.47 -15.94 -11.83
C ARG A 56 -15.44 -17.08 -11.51
N GLU A 57 -15.45 -17.56 -10.28
CA GLU A 57 -16.39 -18.57 -9.81
C GLU A 57 -17.84 -18.05 -9.83
N ASP A 58 -18.09 -16.86 -9.30
CA ASP A 58 -19.42 -16.24 -9.28
C ASP A 58 -19.92 -15.94 -10.69
N ARG A 59 -19.02 -15.49 -11.58
CA ARG A 59 -19.33 -15.33 -13.00
C ARG A 59 -19.68 -16.67 -13.67
N LYS A 60 -19.02 -17.76 -13.28
CA LYS A 60 -19.31 -19.11 -13.80
C LYS A 60 -20.64 -19.65 -13.24
N ALA A 61 -20.95 -19.34 -11.99
CA ALA A 61 -22.22 -19.66 -11.35
C ALA A 61 -23.40 -18.83 -11.90
N GLY A 62 -23.12 -17.71 -12.56
CA GLY A 62 -24.12 -16.83 -13.15
C GLY A 62 -24.74 -15.85 -12.15
N ASP A 63 -24.14 -15.70 -10.96
CA ASP A 63 -24.58 -14.74 -9.94
C ASP A 63 -24.15 -13.32 -10.33
N LYS A 64 -25.05 -12.62 -11.02
CA LYS A 64 -24.79 -11.26 -11.51
C LYS A 64 -24.66 -10.25 -10.39
N ASP A 65 -25.34 -10.46 -9.27
CA ASP A 65 -25.33 -9.53 -8.14
C ASP A 65 -24.03 -9.65 -7.36
N ALA A 66 -23.53 -10.88 -7.14
CA ALA A 66 -22.21 -11.12 -6.56
C ALA A 66 -21.10 -10.53 -7.45
N VAL A 67 -21.14 -10.82 -8.75
CA VAL A 67 -20.18 -10.26 -9.74
C VAL A 67 -20.15 -8.72 -9.72
N ALA A 68 -21.31 -8.07 -9.57
CA ALA A 68 -21.38 -6.61 -9.54
C ALA A 68 -20.75 -6.04 -8.26
N LYS A 69 -20.97 -6.68 -7.11
CA LYS A 69 -20.38 -6.31 -5.81
C LYS A 69 -18.87 -6.51 -5.83
N ASP A 70 -18.40 -7.69 -6.19
CA ASP A 70 -16.98 -8.02 -6.29
C ASP A 70 -16.24 -7.06 -7.23
N ARG A 71 -16.86 -6.68 -8.35
CA ARG A 71 -16.27 -5.73 -9.30
C ARG A 71 -16.17 -4.31 -8.71
N ALA A 72 -17.14 -3.91 -7.89
CA ALA A 72 -17.10 -2.61 -7.21
C ALA A 72 -16.02 -2.59 -6.12
N GLU A 73 -15.88 -3.67 -5.36
CA GLU A 73 -14.85 -3.84 -4.33
C GLU A 73 -13.45 -3.86 -4.95
N LEU A 74 -13.20 -4.71 -5.95
CA LEU A 74 -11.93 -4.74 -6.69
C LEU A 74 -11.54 -3.38 -7.30
N ARG A 75 -12.52 -2.52 -7.61
CA ARG A 75 -12.26 -1.16 -8.10
C ARG A 75 -11.80 -0.23 -6.99
N LYS A 76 -12.39 -0.32 -5.80
CA LYS A 76 -11.95 0.43 -4.61
C LYS A 76 -10.56 0.01 -4.22
N ASP A 77 -10.34 -1.29 -4.13
CA ASP A 77 -9.05 -1.90 -3.78
C ASP A 77 -7.94 -1.43 -4.71
N ARG A 78 -8.21 -1.44 -6.02
CA ARG A 78 -7.26 -0.97 -7.02
C ARG A 78 -6.96 0.52 -6.89
N LYS A 79 -7.87 1.33 -6.35
CA LYS A 79 -7.64 2.75 -6.09
C LYS A 79 -6.73 2.92 -4.87
N GLU A 80 -7.07 2.28 -3.76
CA GLU A 80 -6.28 2.31 -2.52
C GLU A 80 -4.84 1.88 -2.78
N MET A 81 -4.64 0.76 -3.46
CA MET A 81 -3.30 0.27 -3.79
C MET A 81 -2.47 1.20 -4.68
N LYS A 82 -3.13 2.04 -5.49
CA LYS A 82 -2.46 3.08 -6.28
C LYS A 82 -2.02 4.25 -5.41
N ASP A 83 -2.86 4.61 -4.45
CA ASP A 83 -2.57 5.68 -3.50
C ASP A 83 -1.40 5.25 -2.58
N ASP A 84 -1.45 4.03 -2.03
CA ASP A 84 -0.34 3.43 -1.26
C ASP A 84 0.97 3.35 -2.07
N GLN A 85 0.87 3.01 -3.36
CA GLN A 85 2.04 2.98 -4.24
C GLN A 85 2.63 4.38 -4.46
N ARG A 86 1.79 5.42 -4.49
CA ARG A 86 2.23 6.80 -4.64
C ARG A 86 2.91 7.29 -3.36
N GLU A 87 2.33 7.01 -2.20
CA GLU A 87 2.89 7.37 -0.88
C GLU A 87 4.27 6.74 -0.70
N ARG A 88 4.39 5.42 -0.91
CA ARG A 88 5.69 4.72 -0.84
C ARG A 88 6.77 5.29 -1.77
N ARG A 89 6.37 5.86 -2.92
CA ARG A 89 7.31 6.52 -3.84
C ARG A 89 7.79 7.86 -3.29
N HIS A 90 6.92 8.57 -2.58
CA HIS A 90 7.26 9.80 -1.87
C HIS A 90 8.25 9.51 -0.74
N ASP A 91 7.96 8.55 0.14
CA ASP A 91 8.82 8.22 1.29
C ASP A 91 10.22 7.77 0.84
N ARG A 92 10.29 7.00 -0.26
CA ARG A 92 11.58 6.62 -0.86
C ARG A 92 12.36 7.80 -1.41
N LYS A 93 11.67 8.81 -1.94
CA LYS A 93 12.31 10.02 -2.46
C LYS A 93 12.86 10.84 -1.29
N ASP A 94 12.05 11.07 -0.27
CA ASP A 94 12.44 11.83 0.92
C ASP A 94 13.66 11.18 1.59
N LEU A 95 13.63 9.86 1.78
CA LEU A 95 14.78 9.11 2.31
C LEU A 95 16.05 9.23 1.46
N ASN A 96 15.91 9.34 0.14
CA ASN A 96 17.05 9.52 -0.75
C ASN A 96 17.62 10.93 -0.66
N ASP A 97 16.76 11.94 -0.51
CA ASP A 97 17.17 13.33 -0.35
C ASP A 97 17.85 13.52 1.02
N ASP A 98 17.31 12.97 2.12
CA ASP A 98 17.95 12.94 3.44
C ASP A 98 19.35 12.30 3.42
N ARG A 99 19.52 11.25 2.59
CA ARG A 99 20.81 10.58 2.40
C ARG A 99 21.82 11.46 1.68
N LYS A 100 21.39 12.25 0.69
CA LYS A 100 22.26 13.20 -0.02
C LYS A 100 22.68 14.34 0.90
N GLU A 101 21.72 14.92 1.64
CA GLU A 101 21.99 16.01 2.57
C GLU A 101 23.03 15.59 3.63
N ARG A 102 22.90 14.39 4.23
CA ARG A 102 23.94 13.87 5.14
C ARG A 102 25.28 13.59 4.47
N HIS A 103 25.29 13.27 3.18
CA HIS A 103 26.54 13.06 2.46
C HIS A 103 27.25 14.39 2.19
N GLU A 104 26.51 15.43 1.85
CA GLU A 104 27.00 16.79 1.64
C GLU A 104 27.50 17.40 2.95
N GLU A 105 26.74 17.30 4.05
CA GLU A 105 27.17 17.79 5.38
C GLU A 105 28.50 17.15 5.84
N ARG A 106 28.70 15.87 5.52
CA ARG A 106 29.96 15.17 5.81
C ARG A 106 31.12 15.58 4.92
N ARG A 107 30.84 16.11 3.73
CA ARG A 107 31.85 16.59 2.77
C ARG A 107 32.33 17.99 3.12
N ASP A 108 31.47 18.80 3.72
CA ASP A 108 31.74 20.19 4.10
C ASP A 108 32.37 20.34 5.51
N ARG A 109 32.60 19.21 6.21
CA ARG A 109 33.25 19.15 7.54
C ARG A 109 34.66 18.58 7.43
#